data_AF-X0VXH4-F1
#
_entry.id   AF-X0VXH4-F1
#
_cell.length_a   1.000
_cell.length_b   1.000
_cell.length_c   1.000
_cell.angle_alpha   90.00
_cell.angle_beta   90.00
_cell.angle_gamma   90.00
#
_symmetry.space_group_name_H-M   'P 1'
#
loop_
_entity.id
_entity.type
_entity.pdbx_description
1 polymer ?
#
loop_
_entity_poly.entity_id
_entity_poly.type
_entity_poly.pdbx_seq_one_letter_code
_entity_poly.pdbx_strand_id
1 'polypeptide(L)'
;SSFQHTIKVLAQAAIAATEDNLYGLKENVIIGKLIPAGTGFVPGRFAEEDIEDVLLEEDELEEKILAEVVSEDSLETPPPVAAD
;
A
#
# COMPACT_ATOMS: atom_id res chain seq x y z
N SER A 1 18.65 -9.64 -0.72
CA SER A 1 19.10 -9.90 -2.09
C SER A 1 18.43 -8.86 -2.99
N SER A 2 19.16 -7.99 -3.70
CA SER A 2 18.57 -6.87 -4.47
C SER A 2 18.69 -7.04 -5.99
N PHE A 3 19.53 -7.97 -6.43
CA PHE A 3 19.95 -8.13 -7.83
C PHE A 3 19.71 -9.54 -8.36
N GLN A 4 19.00 -10.38 -7.60
CA GLN A 4 18.66 -11.73 -8.02
C GLN A 4 17.18 -11.79 -8.38
N HIS A 5 16.84 -12.66 -9.34
CA HIS A 5 15.46 -12.91 -9.75
C HIS A 5 14.66 -11.64 -10.11
N THR A 6 15.30 -10.63 -10.68
CA THR A 6 14.76 -9.28 -10.93
C THR A 6 13.41 -9.30 -11.65
N ILE A 7 13.26 -10.14 -12.68
CA ILE A 7 12.01 -10.23 -13.47
C ILE A 7 10.85 -10.66 -12.57
N LYS A 8 11.05 -11.66 -11.71
CA LYS A 8 10.02 -12.18 -10.82
C LYS A 8 9.60 -11.12 -9.79
N VAL A 9 10.58 -10.44 -9.19
CA VAL A 9 10.33 -9.42 -8.16
C VAL A 9 9.58 -8.23 -8.75
N LEU A 10 10.00 -7.72 -9.92
CA LEU A 10 9.32 -6.59 -10.58
C LEU A 10 7.89 -6.96 -11.03
N ALA A 11 7.68 -8.17 -11.55
CA ALA A 11 6.35 -8.62 -11.94
C ALA A 11 5.39 -8.71 -10.75
N GLN A 12 5.86 -9.25 -9.61
CA GLN A 12 5.04 -9.34 -8.39
C GLN A 12 4.70 -7.96 -7.83
N ALA A 13 5.68 -7.05 -7.76
CA ALA A 13 5.45 -5.68 -7.28
C ALA A 13 4.48 -4.90 -8.19
N ALA A 14 4.57 -5.07 -9.51
CA ALA A 14 3.66 -4.41 -10.45
C ALA A 14 2.22 -4.93 -10.35
N ILE A 15 2.03 -6.24 -10.14
CA ILE A 15 0.70 -6.84 -9.95
C ILE A 15 0.08 -6.41 -8.62
N ALA A 16 0.89 -6.39 -7.55
CA ALA A 16 0.45 -6.02 -6.21
C ALA A 16 0.41 -4.50 -6.00
N ALA A 17 0.73 -3.68 -7.02
CA ALA A 17 0.86 -2.23 -6.93
C ALA A 17 1.69 -1.76 -5.72
N THR A 18 2.77 -2.48 -5.41
CA THR A 18 3.58 -2.25 -4.21
C THR A 18 4.42 -0.98 -4.35
N GLU A 19 4.39 -0.14 -3.31
CA GLU A 19 5.20 1.06 -3.20
C GLU A 19 6.49 0.80 -2.40
N ASP A 20 7.56 1.49 -2.77
CA ASP A 20 8.86 1.44 -2.07
C ASP A 20 9.13 2.81 -1.42
N ASN A 21 9.06 2.84 -0.09
CA ASN A 21 9.17 4.06 0.70
C ASN A 21 10.63 4.56 0.86
N LEU A 22 11.60 3.90 0.22
CA LEU A 22 12.99 4.32 0.17
C LEU A 22 13.66 4.45 1.56
N TYR A 23 13.40 3.49 2.45
CA TYR A 23 13.95 3.45 3.80
C TYR A 23 15.29 2.73 3.88
N GLY A 24 15.60 1.86 2.93
CA GLY A 24 16.83 1.08 2.93
C GLY A 24 17.99 1.75 2.20
N LEU A 25 19.16 1.14 2.33
CA LEU A 25 20.39 1.67 1.76
C LEU A 25 20.44 1.50 0.24
N LYS A 26 20.03 0.34 -0.27
CA LYS A 26 20.27 -0.03 -1.68
C LYS A 26 19.38 0.75 -2.63
N GLU A 27 18.10 0.88 -2.31
CA GLU A 27 17.15 1.68 -3.09
C GLU A 27 17.60 3.16 -3.20
N ASN A 28 18.03 3.79 -2.10
CA ASN A 28 18.52 5.16 -2.11
C ASN A 28 19.78 5.31 -2.97
N VAL A 29 20.71 4.34 -2.92
CA VAL A 29 21.88 4.31 -3.81
C VAL A 29 21.47 4.17 -5.27
N ILE A 30 20.52 3.29 -5.58
CA ILE A 30 20.06 3.03 -6.96
C ILE A 30 19.39 4.28 -7.56
N ILE A 31 18.60 5.01 -6.76
CA ILE A 31 17.92 6.25 -7.19
C ILE A 31 18.86 7.47 -7.17
N GLY A 32 19.98 7.40 -6.45
CA GLY A 32 20.93 8.51 -6.31
C GLY A 32 20.56 9.53 -5.22
N LYS A 33 19.72 9.13 -4.25
CA LYS A 33 19.41 9.91 -3.05
C LYS A 33 20.45 9.64 -1.95
N LEU A 34 20.54 10.55 -1.00
CA LEU A 34 21.43 10.40 0.16
C LEU A 34 20.98 9.19 0.98
N ILE A 35 21.90 8.26 1.24
CA ILE A 35 21.61 7.06 2.03
C ILE A 35 21.27 7.43 3.47
N PRO A 36 20.37 6.69 4.15
CA PRO A 36 20.01 6.92 5.54
C PRO A 36 21.08 6.37 6.50
N ALA A 37 22.35 6.72 6.28
CA ALA A 37 23.48 6.34 7.10
C ALA A 37 24.56 7.42 7.06
N GLY A 38 25.42 7.46 8.09
CA GLY A 38 26.52 8.42 8.18
C GLY A 38 26.00 9.87 8.15
N THR A 39 26.51 10.68 7.23
CA THR A 39 26.10 12.08 7.05
C THR A 39 24.67 12.27 6.54
N GLY A 40 24.07 11.21 5.98
CA GLY A 40 22.67 11.21 5.55
C GLY A 40 21.68 10.67 6.57
N PHE A 41 22.15 10.33 7.76
CA PHE A 41 21.29 9.88 8.85
C PHE A 41 20.57 11.08 9.48
N VAL A 42 19.24 11.04 9.47
CA VAL A 42 18.38 12.02 10.14
C VAL A 42 17.70 11.31 11.31
N PRO A 43 17.95 11.75 12.56
CA PRO A 43 17.25 11.19 13.73
C PRO A 43 15.74 11.37 13.58
N GLY A 44 14.96 10.33 13.89
CA GLY A 44 13.50 10.37 13.78
C GLY A 44 12.93 9.91 12.43
N ARG A 45 13.75 9.76 11.38
CA ARG A 45 13.30 9.26 10.06
C ARG A 45 12.80 7.80 10.05
N PHE A 46 13.01 7.09 11.14
CA PHE A 46 12.50 5.74 11.36
C PHE A 46 11.71 5.67 12.67
N ALA A 47 11.27 6.82 13.20
CA ALA A 47 10.41 6.85 14.36
C ALA A 47 9.01 6.36 13.97
N GLU A 48 8.30 5.85 14.96
CA GLU A 48 7.02 5.13 14.83
C GLU A 48 5.90 5.94 14.14
N GLU A 49 6.06 7.26 14.04
CA GLU A 49 5.11 8.19 13.40
C GLU A 49 4.88 7.87 11.92
N ASP A 50 5.91 7.45 11.16
CA ASP A 50 5.75 7.04 9.76
C ASP A 50 4.92 5.74 9.61
N ILE A 51 4.83 4.92 10.66
CA ILE A 51 4.01 3.70 10.67
C ILE A 51 2.56 4.07 10.99
N GLU A 52 2.35 5.02 11.91
CA GLU A 52 1.02 5.52 12.25
C GLU A 52 0.32 6.19 11.05
N ASP A 53 1.04 6.98 10.26
CA ASP A 53 0.46 7.59 9.05
C ASP A 53 0.00 6.52 8.03
N VAL A 54 0.77 5.45 7.83
CA VAL A 54 0.39 4.34 6.94
C VAL A 54 -0.81 3.57 7.48
N LEU A 55 -0.87 3.30 8.79
CA LEU A 55 -1.99 2.59 9.41
C LEU A 55 -3.29 3.40 9.33
N LEU A 56 -3.21 4.72 9.52
CA LEU A 56 -4.36 5.62 9.38
C LEU A 56 -4.89 5.66 7.94
N GLU A 57 -3.99 5.70 6.95
CA GLU A 57 -4.38 5.64 5.53
C GLU A 57 -5.06 4.30 5.17
N GLU A 58 -4.57 3.18 5.71
CA GLU A 58 -5.19 1.85 5.53
C GLU A 58 -6.59 1.78 6.17
N ASP A 59 -6.76 2.27 7.41
CA ASP A 59 -8.03 2.31 8.12
C ASP A 59 -9.07 3.19 7.37
N GLU A 60 -8.67 4.37 6.88
CA GLU A 60 -9.53 5.25 6.09
C GLU A 60 -9.98 4.61 4.76
N LEU A 61 -9.10 3.84 4.12
CA LEU A 61 -9.41 3.13 2.89
C LEU A 61 -10.40 1.98 3.13
N GLU A 62 -10.23 1.22 4.21
CA GLU A 62 -11.17 0.17 4.61
C GLU A 62 -12.57 0.71 4.91
N GLU A 63 -12.69 1.82 5.65
CA GLU A 63 -13.99 2.45 5.90
C GLU A 63 -14.68 2.87 4.60
N LYS A 64 -13.92 3.41 3.65
CA LYS A 64 -14.45 3.84 2.36
C LYS A 64 -14.93 2.67 1.50
N ILE A 65 -14.17 1.57 1.47
CA ILE A 65 -14.56 0.34 0.75
C ILE A 65 -15.82 -0.26 1.38
N LEU A 66 -15.89 -0.32 2.71
CA LEU A 66 -17.05 -0.86 3.42
C LEU A 66 -18.31 -0.03 3.13
N ALA A 67 -18.20 1.30 3.11
CA ALA A 67 -19.29 2.19 2.76
C ALA A 67 -19.79 1.99 1.31
N GLU A 68 -18.87 1.75 0.38
CA GLU A 68 -19.19 1.51 -1.03
C GLU A 68 -19.92 0.17 -1.21
N VAL A 69 -19.44 -0.92 -0.61
CA VAL A 69 -20.07 -2.25 -0.67
C VAL A 69 -21.48 -2.26 -0.05
N VAL A 70 -21.69 -1.55 1.05
CA VAL A 70 -23.02 -1.43 1.70
C VAL A 70 -24.03 -0.69 0.80
N SER A 71 -23.55 0.24 -0.04
CA SER A 71 -24.41 1.00 -0.94
C SER A 71 -24.89 0.19 -2.16
N GLU A 72 -24.13 -0.82 -2.59
CA GLU A 72 -24.47 -1.66 -3.75
C GLU A 72 -25.50 -2.77 -3.43
N ASP A 73 -25.54 -3.28 -2.19
CA ASP A 73 -26.43 -4.39 -1.78
C ASP A 73 -27.91 -4.00 -1.56
N SER A 74 -28.26 -2.70 -1.64
CA SER A 74 -29.62 -2.21 -1.35
C SER A 74 -30.59 -2.20 -2.55
N LEU A 75 -30.23 -2.77 -3.72
CA LEU A 75 -31.11 -2.73 -4.92
C LEU A 75 -31.65 -4.08 -5.43
N GLU A 76 -31.55 -5.19 -4.70
CA GLU A 76 -32.27 -6.42 -5.07
C GLU A 76 -33.41 -6.75 -4.10
N THR A 77 -34.54 -6.04 -4.21
CA THR A 77 -35.83 -6.68 -3.87
C THR A 77 -36.29 -7.47 -5.08
N PRO A 78 -36.36 -8.82 -5.05
CA PRO A 78 -36.87 -9.57 -6.18
C PRO A 78 -38.33 -9.17 -6.44
N PRO A 79 -38.76 -9.04 -7.71
CA PRO A 79 -40.13 -8.69 -8.03
C PRO A 79 -41.08 -9.76 -7.45
N PRO A 80 -42.28 -9.38 -6.98
CA PRO A 80 -43.22 -10.33 -6.40
C PRO A 80 -43.58 -11.36 -7.47
N VAL A 81 -43.21 -12.62 -7.23
CA VAL A 81 -43.54 -13.74 -8.11
C VAL A 81 -45.06 -13.83 -8.19
N ALA A 82 -45.61 -13.53 -9.37
CA ALA A 82 -47.01 -13.73 -9.66
C ALA A 82 -47.31 -15.24 -9.59
N ALA A 83 -48.21 -15.62 -8.68
CA ALA A 83 -48.73 -16.97 -8.57
C ALA A 83 -49.85 -17.16 -9.60
N ASP A 84 -49.68 -18.12 -10.51
CA ASP A 84 -50.73 -18.79 -11.30
C ASP A 84 -50.32 -20.26 -11.53
#